data_AF-A0A2V9JAK3-F1
#
_entry.id   AF-A0A2V9JAK3-F1
#
_cell.length_a   1.000
_cell.length_b   1.000
_cell.length_c   1.000
_cell.angle_alpha   90.00
_cell.angle_beta   90.00
_cell.angle_gamma   90.00
#
_symmetry.space_group_name_H-M   'P 1'
#
loop_
_entity.id
_entity.type
_entity.pdbx_description
1 polymer ?
#
loop_
_entity_poly.entity_id
_entity_poly.type
_entity_poly.pdbx_seq_one_letter_code
_entity_poly.pdbx_strand_id
1 'polypeptide(L)'
;MVGAGAQAQCFPFFTYEGEDLTRHENIPLSMLVKFQQHYGDEKITKWDIFHYVYAVLHHPEYRARYVANLRRELPRIPFIGEEAKTFHALAEIGRKLAELHVNYEDAPEYKLKRVENRDEKLNWRVEKMRPTKDKQAIIYNDFLTLDGIPPESFAYRLGNRSALEWVIDQYQASTDKRSGITNDPNREDEPDYIVKLIGKVITVSLETKKLISQLPPVDVHTT
;
A
#
# COMPACT_ATOMS: atom_id res chain seq x y z
N MET A 1 6.69 3.33 -7.38
CA MET A 1 5.73 2.91 -8.42
C MET A 1 6.25 1.61 -8.98
N VAL A 2 5.55 0.49 -8.79
CA VAL A 2 5.96 -0.78 -9.42
C VAL A 2 4.77 -1.26 -10.23
N GLY A 3 4.94 -1.32 -11.55
CA GLY A 3 4.13 -2.16 -12.43
C GLY A 3 4.86 -3.49 -12.64
N ALA A 4 4.15 -4.54 -13.01
CA ALA A 4 4.75 -5.83 -13.35
C ALA A 4 5.87 -5.63 -14.39
N GLY A 5 7.10 -6.00 -14.02
CA GLY A 5 8.31 -5.85 -14.86
C GLY A 5 9.23 -4.66 -14.53
N ALA A 6 8.90 -3.79 -13.58
CA ALA A 6 9.83 -2.74 -13.12
C ALA A 6 10.76 -3.27 -12.01
N GLN A 7 12.06 -2.93 -12.05
CA GLN A 7 12.97 -3.13 -10.93
C GLN A 7 12.39 -2.43 -9.69
N ALA A 8 11.96 -3.21 -8.71
CA ALA A 8 11.57 -2.71 -7.41
C ALA A 8 12.83 -2.44 -6.58
N GLN A 9 12.82 -1.37 -5.79
CA GLN A 9 13.85 -1.11 -4.79
C GLN A 9 13.23 -1.13 -3.40
N CYS A 10 13.90 -1.82 -2.48
CA CYS A 10 13.49 -1.94 -1.09
C CYS A 10 14.50 -1.20 -0.22
N PHE A 11 14.01 -0.38 0.70
CA PHE A 11 14.84 0.36 1.67
C PHE A 11 14.57 -0.24 3.06
N PRO A 12 15.35 -1.25 3.49
CA PRO A 12 15.09 -1.93 4.76
C PRO A 12 15.51 -1.04 5.93
N PHE A 13 14.79 -1.14 7.04
CA PHE A 13 15.20 -0.50 8.30
C PHE A 13 16.41 -1.20 8.93
N PHE A 14 16.50 -2.53 8.76
CA PHE A 14 17.62 -3.33 9.27
C PHE A 14 18.43 -3.96 8.14
N THR A 15 19.74 -4.06 8.34
CA THR A 15 20.66 -4.87 7.54
C THR A 15 21.29 -5.95 8.42
N TYR A 16 21.76 -7.02 7.79
CA TYR A 16 22.36 -8.16 8.47
C TYR A 16 23.76 -8.38 7.90
N GLU A 17 24.75 -8.57 8.75
CA GLU A 17 26.17 -8.78 8.38
C GLU A 17 26.73 -10.01 9.11
N GLY A 18 27.70 -10.68 8.47
CA GLY A 18 28.38 -11.84 9.05
C GLY A 18 27.61 -13.17 8.95
N GLU A 19 28.29 -14.26 9.29
CA GLU A 19 27.68 -15.61 9.35
C GLU A 19 26.66 -15.73 10.50
N ASP A 20 26.78 -14.89 11.52
CA ASP A 20 25.90 -14.84 12.68
C ASP A 20 24.64 -13.99 12.47
N LEU A 21 24.50 -13.36 11.28
CA LEU A 21 23.39 -12.47 10.94
C LEU A 21 23.22 -11.36 12.00
N THR A 22 24.31 -10.68 12.35
CA THR A 22 24.24 -9.54 13.26
C THR A 22 23.39 -8.42 12.66
N ARG A 23 22.40 -7.94 13.41
CA ARG A 23 21.41 -6.96 12.95
C ARG A 23 21.85 -5.52 13.23
N HIS A 24 21.83 -4.68 12.19
CA HIS A 24 22.18 -3.25 12.27
C HIS A 24 21.04 -2.37 11.74
N GLU A 25 20.84 -1.20 12.33
CA GLU A 25 19.92 -0.19 11.79
C GLU A 25 20.55 0.48 10.56
N ASN A 26 19.80 0.54 9.46
CA ASN A 26 20.26 1.02 8.15
C ASN A 26 20.13 2.54 7.97
N ILE A 27 19.75 3.28 9.02
CA ILE A 27 19.80 4.74 9.05
C ILE A 27 21.09 5.16 9.76
N PRO A 28 22.04 5.82 9.06
CA PRO A 28 23.28 6.27 9.66
C PRO A 28 23.06 7.27 10.79
N LEU A 29 23.93 7.25 11.81
CA LEU A 29 23.89 8.23 12.90
C LEU A 29 24.01 9.67 12.38
N SER A 30 24.80 9.89 11.33
CA SER A 30 24.93 11.21 10.69
C SER A 30 23.62 11.73 10.10
N MET A 31 22.72 10.84 9.66
CA MET A 31 21.39 11.22 9.20
C MET A 31 20.46 11.54 10.37
N LEU A 32 20.52 10.76 11.45
CA LEU A 32 19.77 11.05 12.68
C LEU A 32 20.10 12.45 13.21
N VAL A 33 21.39 12.76 13.34
CA VAL A 33 21.87 14.07 13.81
C VAL A 33 21.37 15.20 12.90
N LYS A 34 21.38 15.03 11.58
CA LYS A 34 20.85 16.03 10.64
C LYS A 34 19.36 16.32 10.86
N PHE A 35 18.55 15.29 11.07
CA PHE A 35 17.12 15.48 11.37
C PHE A 35 16.90 16.18 12.71
N GLN A 36 17.60 15.75 13.76
CA GLN A 36 17.53 16.37 15.08
C GLN A 36 17.95 17.85 15.05
N GLN A 37 19.01 18.18 14.31
CA GLN A 37 19.47 19.56 14.13
C GLN A 37 18.50 20.41 13.31
N HIS A 38 17.99 19.89 12.18
CA HIS A 38 17.06 20.62 11.31
C HIS A 38 15.78 21.00 12.04
N TYR A 39 15.18 20.06 12.79
CA TYR A 39 13.93 20.28 13.50
C TYR A 39 14.10 20.77 14.94
N GLY A 40 15.34 20.88 15.44
CA GLY A 40 15.64 21.30 16.81
C GLY A 40 15.10 20.36 17.89
N ASP A 41 15.04 19.05 17.63
CA ASP A 41 14.48 18.06 18.56
C ASP A 41 15.34 16.79 18.65
N GLU A 42 16.06 16.64 19.76
CA GLU A 42 16.90 15.48 20.06
C GLU A 42 16.10 14.19 20.33
N LYS A 43 14.78 14.28 20.52
CA LYS A 43 13.92 13.10 20.75
C LYS A 43 13.57 12.37 19.46
N ILE A 44 13.85 12.95 18.29
CA ILE A 44 13.66 12.28 17.01
C ILE A 44 14.51 11.01 16.98
N THR A 45 13.89 9.89 16.63
CA THR A 45 14.53 8.58 16.50
C THR A 45 14.67 8.16 15.04
N LYS A 46 15.46 7.11 14.78
CA LYS A 46 15.58 6.53 13.43
C LYS A 46 14.26 5.93 12.93
N TRP A 47 13.44 5.39 13.82
CA TRP A 47 12.10 4.91 13.45
C TRP A 47 11.19 6.05 13.01
N ASP A 48 11.26 7.21 13.67
CA ASP A 48 10.51 8.39 13.23
C ASP A 48 10.96 8.84 11.84
N ILE A 49 12.26 8.82 11.55
CA ILE A 49 12.79 9.12 10.22
C ILE A 49 12.27 8.12 9.18
N PHE A 50 12.27 6.82 9.50
CA PHE A 50 11.75 5.79 8.60
C PHE A 50 10.28 6.03 8.25
N HIS A 51 9.45 6.31 9.26
CA HIS A 51 8.04 6.62 9.06
C HIS A 51 7.83 7.95 8.33
N TYR A 52 8.61 8.98 8.66
CA TYR A 52 8.62 10.26 7.95
C TYR A 52 8.86 10.05 6.45
N VAL A 53 9.89 9.28 6.08
CA VAL A 53 10.17 8.93 4.68
C VAL A 53 8.96 8.26 4.03
N TYR A 54 8.34 7.31 4.73
CA TYR A 54 7.14 6.63 4.24
C TYR A 54 5.99 7.61 3.96
N ALA A 55 5.75 8.57 4.85
CA ALA A 55 4.74 9.61 4.68
C ALA A 55 5.05 10.52 3.48
N VAL A 56 6.29 10.98 3.33
CA VAL A 56 6.72 11.83 2.21
C VAL A 56 6.50 11.14 0.87
N LEU A 57 6.81 9.84 0.78
CA LEU A 57 6.58 9.06 -0.45
C LEU A 57 5.09 8.89 -0.80
N HIS A 58 4.19 9.05 0.19
CA HIS A 58 2.74 9.07 -0.01
C HIS A 58 2.17 10.48 -0.23
N HIS A 59 2.97 11.53 -0.03
CA HIS A 59 2.52 12.91 -0.09
C HIS A 59 2.13 13.34 -1.52
N PRO A 60 0.89 13.79 -1.77
CA PRO A 60 0.43 14.13 -3.13
C PRO A 60 1.25 15.24 -3.79
N GLU A 61 1.51 16.34 -3.06
CA GLU A 61 2.32 17.45 -3.57
C GLU A 61 3.77 17.04 -3.87
N TYR A 62 4.43 16.25 -3.01
CA TYR A 62 5.76 15.71 -3.29
C TYR A 62 5.76 14.88 -4.58
N ARG A 63 4.81 13.93 -4.70
CA ARG A 63 4.70 13.07 -5.88
C ARG A 63 4.42 13.86 -7.16
N ALA A 64 3.61 14.92 -7.08
CA ALA A 64 3.31 15.80 -8.21
C ALA A 64 4.53 16.64 -8.60
N ARG A 65 5.16 17.29 -7.61
CA ARG A 65 6.31 18.19 -7.79
C ARG A 65 7.52 17.48 -8.40
N TYR A 66 7.79 16.24 -7.97
CA TYR A 66 8.98 15.49 -8.38
C TYR A 66 8.70 14.34 -9.35
N VAL A 67 7.54 14.31 -10.02
CA VAL A 67 7.13 13.19 -10.90
C VAL A 67 8.16 12.83 -11.98
N ALA A 68 8.85 13.83 -12.55
CA ALA A 68 9.85 13.61 -13.59
C ALA A 68 11.09 12.88 -13.04
N ASN A 69 11.56 13.27 -11.85
CA ASN A 69 12.69 12.65 -11.16
C ASN A 69 12.33 11.25 -10.67
N LEU A 70 11.16 11.08 -10.02
CA LEU A 70 10.69 9.81 -9.48
C LEU A 70 10.49 8.71 -10.54
N ARG A 71 10.40 9.09 -11.82
CA ARG A 71 10.35 8.15 -12.95
C ARG A 71 11.72 7.68 -13.43
N ARG A 72 12.80 8.41 -13.10
CA ARG A 72 14.14 8.22 -13.68
C ARG A 72 15.19 7.84 -12.65
N GLU A 73 15.03 8.28 -11.41
CA GLU A 73 16.03 8.21 -10.35
C GLU A 73 15.40 7.84 -9.01
N LEU A 74 16.26 7.53 -8.03
CA LEU A 74 15.83 7.29 -6.66
C LEU A 74 15.19 8.53 -6.02
N PRO A 75 14.14 8.35 -5.20
CA PRO A 75 13.54 9.46 -4.46
C PRO A 75 14.56 10.15 -3.56
N ARG A 76 14.64 11.47 -3.66
CA ARG A 76 15.35 12.32 -2.69
C ARG A 76 14.32 12.86 -1.72
N ILE A 77 14.57 12.69 -0.43
CA ILE A 77 13.62 13.05 0.62
C ILE A 77 13.99 14.44 1.17
N PRO A 78 13.15 15.47 0.97
CA PRO A 78 13.39 16.80 1.55
C PRO A 78 13.01 16.84 3.03
N PHE A 79 13.50 17.85 3.74
CA PHE A 79 12.91 18.29 4.99
C PHE A 79 11.66 19.13 4.68
N ILE A 80 10.53 18.79 5.29
CA ILE A 80 9.26 19.48 5.10
C ILE A 80 8.95 20.27 6.36
N GLY A 81 8.84 21.58 6.20
CA GLY A 81 8.72 22.53 7.30
C GLY A 81 10.00 22.66 8.13
N GLU A 82 9.96 23.59 9.06
CA GLU A 82 11.07 23.90 9.98
C GLU A 82 10.78 23.41 11.41
N GLU A 83 9.50 23.26 11.77
CA GLU A 83 9.09 22.90 13.11
C GLU A 83 9.09 21.38 13.36
N ALA A 84 9.60 20.95 14.52
CA ALA A 84 9.49 19.56 14.98
C ALA A 84 8.04 19.04 14.97
N LYS A 85 7.05 19.90 15.20
CA LYS A 85 5.63 19.52 15.14
C LYS A 85 5.23 18.99 13.75
N THR A 86 5.75 19.60 12.68
CA THR A 86 5.49 19.16 11.30
C THR A 86 6.14 17.81 11.04
N PHE A 87 7.39 17.62 11.50
CA PHE A 87 8.08 16.34 11.42
C PHE A 87 7.29 15.22 12.12
N HIS A 88 6.88 15.45 13.37
CA HIS A 88 6.13 14.45 14.15
C HIS A 88 4.77 14.14 13.55
N ALA A 89 4.07 15.12 12.98
CA ALA A 89 2.82 14.88 12.27
C ALA A 89 3.02 13.98 11.04
N LEU A 90 4.08 14.21 10.26
CA LEU A 90 4.45 13.36 9.13
C LEU A 90 4.87 11.96 9.58
N ALA A 91 5.73 11.85 10.59
CA ALA A 91 6.18 10.57 11.13
C ALA A 91 5.00 9.75 11.66
N GLU A 92 4.06 10.36 12.38
CA GLU A 92 2.88 9.67 12.92
C GLU A 92 1.94 9.18 11.82
N ILE A 93 1.69 9.98 10.77
CA ILE A 93 0.90 9.53 9.61
C ILE A 93 1.63 8.40 8.88
N GLY A 94 2.95 8.52 8.71
CA GLY A 94 3.80 7.49 8.10
C GLY A 94 3.76 6.17 8.86
N ARG A 95 3.78 6.21 10.19
CA ARG A 95 3.66 5.04 11.06
C ARG A 95 2.31 4.37 10.86
N LYS A 96 1.20 5.12 10.92
CA LYS A 96 -0.15 4.60 10.68
C LYS A 96 -0.29 3.97 9.30
N LEU A 97 0.27 4.60 8.26
CA LEU A 97 0.27 4.06 6.90
C LEU A 97 1.07 2.75 6.83
N ALA A 98 2.27 2.70 7.43
CA ALA A 98 3.10 1.50 7.43
C ALA A 98 2.41 0.34 8.16
N GLU A 99 1.85 0.60 9.35
CA GLU A 99 1.10 -0.40 10.12
C GLU A 99 -0.12 -0.92 9.36
N LEU A 100 -0.88 -0.02 8.72
CA LEU A 100 -2.05 -0.38 7.92
C LEU A 100 -1.67 -1.26 6.71
N HIS A 101 -0.58 -0.93 6.02
CA HIS A 101 -0.17 -1.64 4.81
C HIS A 101 0.52 -2.98 5.10
N VAL A 102 1.29 -3.09 6.19
CA VAL A 102 1.90 -4.36 6.60
C VAL A 102 0.84 -5.35 7.06
N ASN A 103 -0.18 -4.88 7.78
CA ASN A 103 -1.25 -5.71 8.33
C ASN A 103 -2.55 -5.61 7.52
N TYR A 104 -2.46 -5.44 6.20
CA TYR A 104 -3.63 -5.21 5.34
C TYR A 104 -4.63 -6.37 5.37
N GLU A 105 -4.15 -7.59 5.62
CA GLU A 105 -4.99 -8.79 5.78
C GLU A 105 -5.73 -8.84 7.11
N ASP A 106 -5.36 -8.03 8.10
CA ASP A 106 -6.02 -7.97 9.42
C ASP A 106 -6.97 -6.77 9.55
N ALA A 107 -7.07 -5.94 8.51
CA ALA A 107 -7.96 -4.80 8.50
C ALA A 107 -9.43 -5.22 8.70
N PRO A 108 -10.27 -4.35 9.30
CA PRO A 108 -11.70 -4.58 9.37
C PRO A 108 -12.30 -4.73 7.96
N GLU A 109 -13.15 -5.75 7.77
CA GLU A 109 -13.80 -6.01 6.49
C GLU A 109 -14.85 -4.92 6.19
N TYR A 110 -14.69 -4.24 5.04
CA TYR A 110 -15.77 -3.43 4.48
C TYR A 110 -16.94 -4.34 4.05
N LYS A 111 -18.14 -4.07 4.58
CA LYS A 111 -19.31 -4.91 4.34
C LYS A 111 -19.93 -4.64 2.96
N LEU A 112 -19.60 -5.50 2.01
CA LEU A 112 -20.15 -5.49 0.65
C LEU A 112 -21.52 -6.16 0.60
N LYS A 113 -22.36 -5.72 -0.33
CA LYS A 113 -23.63 -6.39 -0.65
C LYS A 113 -23.34 -7.58 -1.54
N ARG A 114 -23.70 -8.78 -1.07
CA ARG A 114 -23.56 -10.03 -1.83
C ARG A 114 -24.83 -10.24 -2.66
N VAL A 115 -24.68 -10.30 -3.97
CA VAL A 115 -25.77 -10.58 -4.91
C VAL A 115 -25.53 -11.97 -5.50
N GLU A 116 -26.36 -12.92 -5.10
CA GLU A 116 -26.28 -14.32 -5.52
C GLU A 116 -27.17 -14.57 -6.74
N ASN A 117 -26.64 -15.26 -7.74
CA ASN A 117 -27.38 -15.77 -8.87
C ASN A 117 -28.10 -17.06 -8.49
N ARG A 118 -29.43 -17.03 -8.49
CA ARG A 118 -30.27 -18.15 -8.05
C ARG A 118 -30.29 -19.33 -9.02
N ASP A 119 -29.84 -19.13 -10.25
CA ASP A 119 -29.74 -20.17 -11.26
C ASP A 119 -28.45 -20.99 -11.14
N GLU A 120 -27.49 -20.53 -10.31
CA GLU A 120 -26.19 -21.15 -10.10
C GLU A 120 -26.07 -21.83 -8.73
N LYS A 121 -25.19 -22.83 -8.63
CA LYS A 121 -24.89 -23.48 -7.35
C LYS A 121 -23.96 -22.61 -6.50
N LEU A 122 -24.07 -22.74 -5.18
CA LEU A 122 -23.14 -22.12 -4.23
C LEU A 122 -21.70 -22.40 -4.63
N ASN A 123 -20.95 -21.34 -4.95
CA ASN A 123 -19.58 -21.44 -5.40
C ASN A 123 -18.75 -20.28 -4.84
N TRP A 124 -17.83 -20.60 -3.92
CA TRP A 124 -16.88 -19.64 -3.37
C TRP A 124 -15.57 -19.54 -4.16
N ARG A 125 -15.39 -20.39 -5.17
CA ARG A 125 -14.16 -20.44 -5.95
C ARG A 125 -14.11 -19.30 -6.95
N VAL A 126 -12.95 -18.69 -7.04
CA VAL A 126 -12.63 -17.68 -8.04
C VAL A 126 -11.93 -18.35 -9.23
N GLU A 127 -12.43 -18.05 -10.43
CA GLU A 127 -11.70 -18.35 -11.67
C GLU A 127 -11.05 -17.07 -12.19
N LYS A 128 -11.86 -16.05 -12.48
CA LYS A 128 -11.40 -14.74 -12.93
C LYS A 128 -12.42 -13.65 -12.62
N MET A 129 -12.10 -12.83 -11.64
CA MET A 129 -12.94 -11.68 -11.26
C MET A 129 -12.92 -10.58 -12.32
N ARG A 130 -14.02 -9.82 -12.40
CA ARG A 130 -14.13 -8.67 -13.31
C ARG A 130 -14.87 -7.51 -12.63
N PRO A 131 -14.30 -6.30 -12.57
CA PRO A 131 -15.05 -5.13 -12.12
C PRO A 131 -16.09 -4.73 -13.17
N THR A 132 -17.21 -4.18 -12.72
CA THR A 132 -18.20 -3.54 -13.61
C THR A 132 -17.61 -2.28 -14.25
N LYS A 133 -18.22 -1.81 -15.35
CA LYS A 133 -17.73 -0.62 -16.07
C LYS A 133 -17.70 0.64 -15.20
N ASP A 134 -18.66 0.78 -14.30
CA ASP A 134 -18.79 1.86 -13.33
C ASP A 134 -17.97 1.63 -12.04
N LYS A 135 -17.31 0.45 -11.92
CA LYS A 135 -16.50 0.02 -10.77
C LYS A 135 -17.24 0.02 -9.43
N GLN A 136 -18.57 -0.06 -9.43
CA GLN A 136 -19.36 -0.16 -8.20
C GLN A 136 -19.54 -1.61 -7.73
N ALA A 137 -19.26 -2.58 -8.59
CA ALA A 137 -19.31 -4.00 -8.25
C ALA A 137 -18.16 -4.80 -8.88
N ILE A 138 -17.89 -5.96 -8.29
CA ILE A 138 -17.00 -7.00 -8.83
C ILE A 138 -17.84 -8.25 -9.08
N ILE A 139 -17.88 -8.69 -10.33
CA ILE A 139 -18.35 -10.02 -10.71
C ILE A 139 -17.29 -10.99 -10.23
N TYR A 140 -17.61 -11.76 -9.18
CA TYR A 140 -16.67 -12.66 -8.52
C TYR A 140 -16.57 -13.99 -9.28
N ASN A 141 -17.72 -14.57 -9.61
CA ASN A 141 -17.92 -15.71 -10.51
C ASN A 141 -19.39 -15.73 -11.00
N ASP A 142 -19.83 -16.80 -11.64
CA ASP A 142 -21.21 -16.90 -12.17
C ASP A 142 -22.28 -16.93 -11.06
N PHE A 143 -21.89 -17.32 -9.84
CA PHE A 143 -22.76 -17.39 -8.67
C PHE A 143 -22.83 -16.06 -7.89
N LEU A 144 -21.71 -15.35 -7.73
CA LEU A 144 -21.60 -14.23 -6.79
C LEU A 144 -21.15 -12.93 -7.47
N THR A 145 -21.86 -11.85 -7.18
CA THR A 145 -21.42 -10.48 -7.45
C THR A 145 -21.31 -9.71 -6.13
N LEU A 146 -20.19 -9.00 -5.95
CA LEU A 146 -19.91 -8.15 -4.79
C LEU A 146 -20.19 -6.70 -5.15
N ASP A 147 -21.28 -6.16 -4.63
CA ASP A 147 -21.82 -4.83 -4.93
C ASP A 147 -21.61 -3.84 -3.77
N GLY A 148 -21.74 -2.54 -4.05
CA GLY A 148 -21.58 -1.46 -3.08
C GLY A 148 -20.14 -1.05 -2.83
N ILE A 149 -19.26 -1.18 -3.84
CA ILE A 149 -17.86 -0.75 -3.74
C ILE A 149 -17.81 0.79 -3.87
N PRO A 150 -17.27 1.52 -2.87
CA PRO A 150 -17.09 2.96 -2.98
C PRO A 150 -16.10 3.31 -4.11
N PRO A 151 -16.42 4.21 -5.05
CA PRO A 151 -15.51 4.61 -6.12
C PRO A 151 -14.14 5.09 -5.63
N GLU A 152 -14.09 5.69 -4.44
CA GLU A 152 -12.88 6.19 -3.79
C GLU A 152 -11.87 5.07 -3.49
N SER A 153 -12.32 3.82 -3.36
CA SER A 153 -11.43 2.67 -3.15
C SER A 153 -10.45 2.44 -4.32
N PHE A 154 -10.81 2.89 -5.53
CA PHE A 154 -9.93 2.84 -6.70
C PHE A 154 -8.96 4.03 -6.80
N ALA A 155 -9.12 5.07 -5.97
CA ALA A 155 -8.29 6.27 -6.04
C ALA A 155 -6.88 6.07 -5.45
N TYR A 156 -6.72 5.13 -4.51
CA TYR A 156 -5.40 4.76 -4.00
C TYR A 156 -4.70 3.82 -4.99
N ARG A 157 -3.61 4.29 -5.60
CA ARG A 157 -2.89 3.57 -6.68
C ARG A 157 -1.48 3.17 -6.28
N LEU A 158 -1.18 1.89 -6.51
CA LEU A 158 0.11 1.24 -6.38
C LEU A 158 0.67 1.00 -7.79
N GLY A 159 1.51 1.92 -8.26
CA GLY A 159 1.92 1.94 -9.67
C GLY A 159 0.76 2.35 -10.58
N ASN A 160 0.49 1.55 -11.61
CA ASN A 160 -0.55 1.85 -12.59
C ASN A 160 -1.92 1.26 -12.23
N ARG A 161 -2.07 0.62 -11.07
CA ARG A 161 -3.31 -0.05 -10.65
C ARG A 161 -3.71 0.37 -9.25
N SER A 162 -5.00 0.32 -8.94
CA SER A 162 -5.46 0.42 -7.55
C SER A 162 -5.10 -0.84 -6.77
N ALA A 163 -5.13 -0.76 -5.43
CA ALA A 163 -4.93 -1.96 -4.59
C ALA A 163 -5.98 -3.04 -4.92
N LEU A 164 -7.22 -2.64 -5.18
CA LEU A 164 -8.29 -3.57 -5.56
C LEU A 164 -8.10 -4.18 -6.95
N GLU A 165 -7.60 -3.40 -7.92
CA GLU A 165 -7.21 -3.90 -9.24
C GLU A 165 -6.04 -4.89 -9.17
N TRP A 166 -5.15 -4.75 -8.19
CA TRP A 166 -4.11 -5.75 -7.90
C TRP A 166 -4.72 -7.06 -7.38
N VAL A 167 -5.66 -7.00 -6.43
CA VAL A 167 -6.36 -8.21 -5.93
C VAL A 167 -7.07 -8.92 -7.08
N ILE A 168 -7.84 -8.19 -7.89
CA ILE A 168 -8.58 -8.76 -9.03
C ILE A 168 -7.65 -9.47 -10.03
N ASP A 169 -6.47 -8.90 -10.28
CA ASP A 169 -5.51 -9.42 -11.25
C ASP A 169 -4.69 -10.60 -10.72
N GLN A 170 -4.32 -10.59 -9.44
CA GLN A 170 -3.48 -11.62 -8.85
C GLN A 170 -4.28 -12.83 -8.38
N TYR A 171 -5.52 -12.62 -7.92
CA TYR A 171 -6.42 -13.68 -7.49
C TYR A 171 -7.27 -14.18 -8.66
N GLN A 172 -6.62 -14.85 -9.61
CA GLN A 172 -7.27 -15.61 -10.68
C GLN A 172 -6.58 -16.95 -10.86
N ALA A 173 -7.35 -18.01 -11.12
CA ALA A 173 -6.79 -19.31 -11.45
C ALA A 173 -6.14 -19.26 -12.84
N SER A 174 -4.88 -19.68 -12.94
CA SER A 174 -4.16 -19.67 -14.22
C SER A 174 -3.15 -20.81 -14.31
N THR A 175 -2.94 -21.33 -15.52
CA THR A 175 -1.92 -22.35 -15.80
C THR A 175 -0.92 -21.80 -16.81
N ASP A 176 0.35 -21.80 -16.46
CA ASP A 176 1.40 -21.40 -17.37
C ASP A 176 1.56 -22.45 -18.47
N LYS A 177 1.42 -22.04 -19.74
CA LYS A 177 1.42 -22.97 -20.88
C LYS A 177 2.77 -23.66 -21.09
N ARG A 178 3.88 -23.05 -20.65
CA ARG A 178 5.24 -23.57 -20.87
C ARG A 178 5.64 -24.59 -19.82
N SER A 179 5.36 -24.31 -18.55
CA SER A 179 5.71 -25.15 -17.41
C SER A 179 4.61 -26.12 -17.00
N GLY A 180 3.36 -25.86 -17.38
CA GLY A 180 2.18 -26.62 -16.94
C GLY A 180 1.80 -26.39 -15.48
N ILE A 181 2.47 -25.46 -14.78
CA ILE A 181 2.21 -25.17 -13.37
C ILE A 181 0.94 -24.33 -13.26
N THR A 182 0.00 -24.81 -12.44
CA THR A 182 -1.23 -24.09 -12.10
C THR A 182 -1.02 -23.27 -10.84
N ASN A 183 -1.36 -21.98 -10.91
CA ASN A 183 -1.53 -21.09 -9.78
C ASN A 183 -3.03 -20.96 -9.50
N ASP A 184 -3.47 -21.53 -8.38
CA ASP A 184 -4.85 -21.46 -7.89
C ASP A 184 -4.88 -20.72 -6.55
N PRO A 185 -5.49 -19.52 -6.47
CA PRO A 185 -5.52 -18.73 -5.24
C PRO A 185 -6.59 -19.20 -4.23
N ASN A 186 -7.43 -20.17 -4.60
CA ASN A 186 -8.53 -20.63 -3.75
C ASN A 186 -8.02 -21.47 -2.57
N ARG A 187 -8.56 -21.20 -1.38
CA ARG A 187 -8.24 -21.92 -0.14
C ARG A 187 -9.40 -22.84 0.23
N GLU A 188 -9.15 -24.14 0.35
CA GLU A 188 -10.19 -25.12 0.69
C GLU A 188 -10.62 -25.01 2.16
N ASP A 189 -9.69 -24.64 3.04
CA ASP A 189 -9.88 -24.43 4.47
C ASP A 189 -10.59 -23.12 4.81
N GLU A 190 -10.41 -22.08 3.98
CA GLU A 190 -11.14 -20.81 4.09
C GLU A 190 -11.73 -20.36 2.74
N PRO A 191 -12.86 -20.96 2.31
CA PRO A 191 -13.43 -20.70 0.98
C PRO A 191 -13.81 -19.24 0.71
N ASP A 192 -14.18 -18.48 1.73
CA ASP A 192 -14.58 -17.08 1.61
C ASP A 192 -13.43 -16.08 1.84
N TYR A 193 -12.19 -16.56 1.97
CA TYR A 193 -11.00 -15.73 2.21
C TYR A 193 -10.86 -14.60 1.19
N ILE A 194 -11.00 -14.89 -0.11
CA ILE A 194 -10.81 -13.88 -1.17
C ILE A 194 -11.92 -12.82 -1.08
N VAL A 195 -13.16 -13.21 -0.76
CA VAL A 195 -14.27 -12.27 -0.56
C VAL A 195 -13.99 -11.35 0.62
N LYS A 196 -13.53 -11.89 1.75
CA LYS A 196 -13.10 -11.09 2.91
C LYS A 196 -11.95 -10.16 2.54
N LEU A 197 -10.95 -10.66 1.83
CA LEU A 197 -9.77 -9.89 1.41
C LEU A 197 -10.15 -8.66 0.58
N ILE A 198 -11.09 -8.80 -0.37
CA ILE A 198 -11.63 -7.67 -1.14
C ILE A 198 -12.19 -6.60 -0.20
N GLY A 199 -13.03 -7.00 0.77
CA GLY A 199 -13.58 -6.09 1.77
C GLY A 199 -12.51 -5.40 2.62
N LYS A 200 -11.47 -6.13 3.04
CA LYS A 200 -10.34 -5.59 3.81
C LYS A 200 -9.50 -4.59 2.99
N VAL A 201 -9.22 -4.90 1.72
CA VAL A 201 -8.46 -4.02 0.83
C VAL A 201 -9.23 -2.75 0.50
N ILE A 202 -10.57 -2.80 0.43
CA ILE A 202 -11.40 -1.58 0.34
C ILE A 202 -11.19 -0.70 1.58
N THR A 203 -11.29 -1.26 2.79
CA THR A 203 -11.03 -0.51 4.04
C THR A 203 -9.64 0.12 4.04
N VAL A 204 -8.60 -0.66 3.71
CA VAL A 204 -7.21 -0.19 3.63
C VAL A 204 -7.10 0.97 2.63
N SER A 205 -7.72 0.87 1.47
CA SER A 205 -7.68 1.92 0.45
C SER A 205 -8.33 3.23 0.94
N LEU A 206 -9.48 3.13 1.62
CA LEU A 206 -10.20 4.28 2.17
C LEU A 206 -9.45 4.94 3.32
N GLU A 207 -8.95 4.16 4.28
CA GLU A 207 -8.18 4.68 5.42
C GLU A 207 -6.85 5.29 4.96
N THR A 208 -6.20 4.70 3.95
CA THR A 208 -5.01 5.28 3.33
C THR A 208 -5.29 6.66 2.75
N LYS A 209 -6.40 6.83 2.04
CA LYS A 209 -6.80 8.13 1.48
C LYS A 209 -7.08 9.15 2.57
N LYS A 210 -7.75 8.74 3.65
CA LYS A 210 -8.02 9.59 4.82
C LYS A 210 -6.73 10.03 5.50
N LEU A 211 -5.77 9.13 5.71
CA LEU A 211 -4.46 9.47 6.27
C LEU A 211 -3.67 10.43 5.37
N ILE A 212 -3.67 10.17 4.05
CA ILE A 212 -3.01 11.06 3.08
C ILE A 212 -3.62 12.46 3.08
N SER A 213 -4.93 12.60 3.28
CA SER A 213 -5.60 13.91 3.36
C SER A 213 -5.23 14.72 4.61
N GLN A 214 -4.61 14.10 5.62
CA GLN A 214 -4.18 14.76 6.86
C GLN A 214 -2.70 15.20 6.81
N LEU A 215 -1.98 14.87 5.73
CA LEU A 215 -0.59 15.27 5.58
C LEU A 215 -0.47 16.81 5.55
N PRO A 216 0.47 17.41 6.30
CA PRO A 216 0.71 18.84 6.25
C PRO A 216 1.28 19.25 4.89
N PRO A 217 1.01 20.48 4.39
CA PRO A 217 1.50 20.95 3.09
C PRO A 217 3.03 20.87 2.93
N VAL A 218 3.51 20.74 1.68
CA VAL A 218 4.95 20.70 1.38
C VAL A 218 5.52 22.12 1.32
N ASP A 219 5.85 22.65 2.50
CA ASP A 219 6.73 23.81 2.61
C ASP A 219 8.19 23.34 2.61
N VAL A 220 8.85 23.45 1.45
CA VAL A 220 10.28 23.18 1.30
C VAL A 220 10.97 24.49 1.04
N HIS A 221 11.71 24.97 2.03
CA HIS A 221 12.59 26.12 1.83
C HIS A 221 13.74 25.69 0.91
N THR A 222 13.84 26.36 -0.23
CA THR A 222 14.97 26.19 -1.15
C THR A 222 16.13 26.94 -0.52
N THR A 223 17.02 26.21 0.13
CA THR A 223 18.34 26.72 0.53
C THR A 223 19.29 26.71 -0.67
#